data_AF-A0A9P6SFI5-F1
#
_entry.id   AF-A0A9P6SFI5-F1
#
_cell.length_a   1.000
_cell.length_b   1.000
_cell.length_c   1.000
_cell.angle_alpha   90.00
_cell.angle_beta   90.00
_cell.angle_gamma   90.00
#
_symmetry.space_group_name_H-M   'P 1'
#
loop_
_entity.id
_entity.type
_entity.pdbx_description
1 polymer ?
#
loop_
_entity_poly.entity_id
_entity_poly.type
_entity_poly.pdbx_seq_one_letter_code
_entity_poly.pdbx_strand_id
1 'polypeptide(L)'
;MEKTMAMERKERRERKEEQEQKGQTEEDPGKWLYAVFLKLDPLVESDQVAVLRNMAKKCARIRSHFNSGSGSKLATVNMVITIVARLFGQGDLE
;
A
#
# COMPACT_ATOMS: atom_id res chain seq x y z
N MET A 1 -10.00 -31.97 36.00
CA MET A 1 -10.30 -30.53 36.04
C MET A 1 -9.21 -29.70 35.34
N GLU A 2 -7.92 -30.00 35.52
CA GLU A 2 -6.82 -29.29 34.81
C GLU A 2 -6.82 -29.44 33.28
N LYS A 3 -7.13 -30.64 32.76
CA LYS A 3 -7.16 -30.89 31.30
C LYS A 3 -8.17 -30.00 30.56
N THR A 4 -9.30 -29.69 31.21
CA THR A 4 -10.35 -28.82 30.67
C THR A 4 -9.87 -27.38 30.54
N MET A 5 -9.15 -26.87 31.55
CA MET A 5 -8.61 -25.50 31.52
C MET A 5 -7.46 -25.33 30.52
N ALA A 6 -6.68 -26.39 30.25
CA ALA A 6 -5.63 -26.35 29.22
C ALA A 6 -6.22 -26.27 27.80
N MET A 7 -7.33 -26.98 27.54
CA MET A 7 -8.03 -26.97 26.25
C MET A 7 -8.63 -25.60 25.94
N GLU A 8 -9.31 -24.96 26.89
CA GLU A 8 -9.90 -23.63 26.69
C GLU A 8 -8.84 -22.54 26.42
N ARG A 9 -7.66 -22.66 27.04
CA ARG A 9 -6.54 -21.73 26.80
C ARG A 9 -5.97 -21.90 25.39
N LYS A 10 -5.91 -23.13 24.89
CA LYS A 10 -5.44 -23.43 23.53
C LYS A 10 -6.42 -22.89 22.49
N GLU A 11 -7.72 -23.15 22.66
CA GLU A 11 -8.75 -22.63 21.73
C GLU A 11 -8.86 -21.09 21.75
N ARG A 12 -8.60 -20.44 22.88
CA ARG A 12 -8.55 -18.97 22.94
C ARG A 12 -7.33 -18.40 22.23
N ARG A 13 -6.23 -19.16 22.18
CA ARG A 13 -5.00 -18.78 21.48
C ARG A 13 -5.14 -18.97 19.98
N GLU A 14 -5.70 -20.11 19.56
CA GLU A 14 -6.02 -20.38 18.15
C GLU A 14 -7.04 -19.37 17.59
N ARG A 15 -8.08 -19.01 18.35
CA ARG A 15 -9.04 -17.94 17.94
C ARG A 15 -8.39 -16.56 17.84
N LYS A 16 -7.37 -16.26 18.65
CA LYS A 16 -6.61 -15.01 18.54
C LYS A 16 -5.71 -14.99 17.32
N GLU A 17 -5.02 -16.10 17.05
CA GLU A 17 -4.16 -16.26 15.87
C GLU A 17 -5.01 -16.21 14.58
N GLU A 18 -6.18 -16.86 14.54
CA GLU A 18 -7.14 -16.75 13.42
C GLU A 18 -7.72 -15.34 13.26
N GLN A 19 -7.94 -14.60 14.35
CA GLN A 19 -8.41 -13.21 14.28
C GLN A 19 -7.30 -12.24 13.83
N GLU A 20 -6.06 -12.43 14.28
CA GLU A 20 -4.89 -11.67 13.79
C GLU A 20 -4.65 -11.95 12.30
N GLN A 21 -4.85 -13.19 11.86
CA GLN A 21 -4.69 -13.58 10.46
C GLN A 21 -5.84 -13.11 9.56
N LYS A 22 -7.08 -13.07 10.08
CA LYS A 22 -8.22 -12.42 9.39
C LYS A 22 -8.12 -10.90 9.32
N GLY A 23 -7.40 -10.26 10.24
CA GLY A 23 -7.10 -8.83 10.19
C GLY A 23 -6.09 -8.44 9.10
N GLN A 24 -5.36 -9.41 8.52
CA GLN A 24 -4.32 -9.17 7.51
C GLN A 24 -4.80 -9.17 6.06
N THR A 25 -6.07 -9.49 5.80
CA THR A 25 -6.70 -9.31 4.48
C THR A 25 -7.37 -7.95 4.35
N GLU A 26 -6.78 -6.90 4.92
CA GLU A 26 -7.14 -5.53 4.52
C GLU A 26 -6.59 -5.34 3.10
N GLU A 27 -7.47 -5.16 2.13
CA GLU A 27 -7.10 -4.92 0.74
C GLU A 27 -6.13 -3.74 0.68
N ASP A 28 -4.85 -4.01 0.43
CA ASP A 28 -3.84 -2.96 0.33
C ASP A 28 -3.92 -2.34 -1.07
N PRO A 29 -4.52 -1.15 -1.23
CA PRO A 29 -4.65 -0.52 -2.54
C PRO A 29 -3.30 -0.24 -3.19
N GLY A 30 -2.22 -0.18 -2.41
CA GLY A 30 -0.86 -0.02 -2.92
C GLY A 30 -0.41 -1.18 -3.81
N LYS A 31 -0.82 -2.41 -3.48
CA LYS A 31 -0.46 -3.60 -4.28
C LYS A 31 -1.13 -3.58 -5.65
N TRP A 32 -2.40 -3.18 -5.71
CA TRP A 32 -3.12 -3.03 -6.97
C TRP A 32 -2.56 -1.89 -7.80
N LEU A 33 -2.27 -0.74 -7.19
CA LEU A 33 -1.61 0.38 -7.87
C LEU A 33 -0.28 -0.06 -8.49
N TYR A 34 0.55 -0.78 -7.74
CA TYR A 34 1.80 -1.32 -8.24
C TYR A 34 1.59 -2.26 -9.44
N ALA A 35 0.64 -3.19 -9.35
CA ALA A 35 0.31 -4.09 -10.44
C ALA A 35 -0.16 -3.36 -11.70
N VAL A 36 -0.97 -2.30 -11.55
CA VAL A 36 -1.39 -1.44 -12.67
C VAL A 36 -0.19 -0.77 -13.32
N PHE A 37 0.72 -0.18 -12.53
CA PHE A 37 1.93 0.44 -13.07
C PHE A 37 2.80 -0.52 -13.87
N LEU A 38 2.91 -1.78 -13.45
CA LEU A 38 3.66 -2.80 -14.19
C LEU A 38 3.02 -3.18 -15.54
N LYS A 39 1.75 -2.84 -15.74
CA LYS A 39 1.01 -3.13 -16.98
C LYS A 39 0.93 -1.94 -17.94
N LEU A 40 1.32 -0.75 -17.49
CA LEU A 40 1.40 0.42 -18.36
C LEU A 40 2.62 0.28 -19.28
N ASP A 41 2.42 0.58 -20.56
CA ASP A 41 3.51 0.68 -21.52
C ASP A 41 4.42 1.85 -21.13
N PRO A 42 5.76 1.72 -21.17
CA PRO A 42 6.68 2.84 -20.97
C PRO A 42 6.43 4.02 -21.93
N LEU A 43 5.92 3.76 -23.14
CA LEU A 43 5.54 4.75 -24.14
C LEU A 43 4.09 5.22 -23.92
N VAL A 44 3.88 5.93 -22.81
CA VAL A 44 2.59 6.57 -22.50
C VAL A 44 2.36 7.81 -23.36
N GLU A 45 1.15 7.93 -23.90
CA GLU A 45 0.67 9.12 -24.58
C GLU A 45 0.58 10.34 -23.64
N SER A 46 0.60 11.54 -24.20
CA SER A 46 0.68 12.80 -23.43
C SER A 46 -0.49 13.00 -22.44
N ASP A 47 -1.69 12.54 -22.78
CA ASP A 47 -2.88 12.55 -21.93
C ASP A 47 -2.73 11.57 -20.75
N GLN A 48 -2.18 10.39 -20.99
CA GLN A 48 -1.90 9.38 -19.96
C GLN A 48 -0.84 9.90 -18.98
N VAL A 49 0.23 10.53 -19.49
CA VAL A 49 1.24 11.19 -18.65
C VAL A 49 0.60 12.26 -17.75
N ALA A 50 -0.33 13.06 -18.28
CA ALA A 50 -1.02 14.08 -17.50
C ALA A 50 -1.83 13.47 -16.34
N VAL A 51 -2.48 12.32 -16.57
CA VAL A 51 -3.19 11.56 -15.51
C VAL A 51 -2.21 11.08 -14.44
N LEU A 52 -1.11 10.44 -14.84
CA LEU A 52 -0.08 9.95 -13.91
C LEU A 52 0.53 11.09 -13.08
N ARG A 53 0.87 12.21 -13.72
CA ARG A 53 1.40 13.41 -13.08
C ARG A 53 0.42 14.00 -12.07
N ASN A 54 -0.86 14.09 -12.42
CA ASN A 54 -1.89 14.58 -11.50
C ASN A 54 -2.06 13.65 -10.30
N MET A 55 -1.97 12.33 -10.50
CA MET A 55 -2.00 11.36 -9.42
C MET A 55 -0.79 11.52 -8.48
N ALA A 56 0.42 11.60 -9.03
CA ALA A 56 1.65 11.81 -8.24
C ALA A 56 1.60 13.13 -7.43
N LYS A 57 1.06 14.22 -7.99
CA LYS A 57 0.85 15.47 -7.27
C LYS A 57 -0.13 15.32 -6.09
N LYS A 58 -1.22 14.56 -6.26
CA LYS A 58 -2.15 14.25 -5.16
C LYS A 58 -1.45 13.43 -4.08
N CYS A 59 -0.67 12.43 -4.48
CA CYS A 59 0.18 11.64 -3.57
C CYS A 59 1.15 12.53 -2.78
N ALA A 60 1.85 13.47 -3.43
CA ALA A 60 2.74 14.40 -2.75
C ALA A 60 2.01 15.28 -1.70
N ARG A 61 0.79 15.74 -2.00
CA ARG A 61 -0.05 16.45 -1.02
C ARG A 61 -0.42 15.55 0.16
N ILE A 62 -0.87 14.32 -0.10
CA ILE A 62 -1.18 13.34 0.96
C ILE A 62 0.07 13.08 1.82
N ARG A 63 1.25 12.92 1.19
CA ARG A 63 2.53 12.72 1.87
C ARG A 63 2.84 13.84 2.87
N SER A 64 2.52 15.10 2.55
CA SER A 64 2.76 16.23 3.46
C SER A 64 1.93 16.18 4.75
N HIS A 65 0.88 15.35 4.80
CA HIS A 65 0.06 15.13 5.99
C HIS A 65 0.46 13.87 6.77
N PHE A 66 1.49 13.15 6.33
CA PHE A 66 1.96 11.93 6.99
C PHE A 66 3.11 12.20 7.95
N ASN A 67 3.14 11.38 9.00
CA ASN A 67 4.10 11.45 10.08
C ASN A 67 4.99 10.20 9.98
N SER A 68 6.08 10.15 10.73
CA SER A 68 7.00 8.99 10.75
C SER A 68 6.32 7.66 11.12
N GLY A 69 5.14 7.70 11.76
CA GLY A 69 4.32 6.53 12.10
C GLY A 69 3.33 6.06 11.03
N SER A 70 3.29 6.69 9.85
CA SER A 70 2.31 6.37 8.80
C SER A 70 2.56 5.06 8.04
N GLY A 71 3.67 4.36 8.33
CA GLY A 71 3.92 2.97 7.96
C GLY A 71 3.74 2.67 6.46
N SER A 72 2.90 1.67 6.15
CA SER A 72 2.65 1.18 4.78
C SER A 72 2.03 2.23 3.86
N LYS A 73 1.16 3.11 4.37
CA LYS A 73 0.51 4.16 3.56
C LYS A 73 1.53 5.14 3.02
N LEU A 74 2.51 5.53 3.83
CA LEU A 74 3.61 6.40 3.41
C LEU A 74 4.48 5.72 2.34
N ALA A 75 4.76 4.43 2.51
CA ALA A 75 5.49 3.65 1.50
C ALA A 75 4.74 3.60 0.16
N THR A 76 3.43 3.36 0.17
CA THR A 76 2.59 3.35 -1.04
C THR A 76 2.62 4.69 -1.77
N VAL A 77 2.46 5.80 -1.04
CA VAL A 77 2.47 7.14 -1.63
C VAL A 77 3.84 7.48 -2.23
N ASN A 78 4.93 7.12 -1.54
CA ASN A 78 6.28 7.29 -2.06
C ASN A 78 6.53 6.44 -3.32
N MET A 79 6.08 5.18 -3.32
CA MET A 79 6.18 4.30 -4.48
C MET A 79 5.51 4.91 -5.72
N VAL A 80 4.29 5.45 -5.58
CA VAL A 80 3.58 6.12 -6.69
C VAL A 80 4.39 7.29 -7.23
N ILE A 81 4.90 8.16 -6.35
CA ILE A 81 5.69 9.33 -6.76
C ILE A 81 6.96 8.88 -7.50
N THR A 82 7.70 7.93 -6.93
CA THR A 82 8.95 7.42 -7.53
C THR A 82 8.73 6.76 -8.89
N ILE A 83 7.68 5.94 -9.05
CA ILE A 83 7.37 5.31 -10.34
C ILE A 83 7.05 6.40 -11.38
N VAL A 84 6.18 7.35 -11.06
CA VAL A 84 5.82 8.42 -12.01
C VAL A 84 7.03 9.28 -12.37
N ALA A 85 7.86 9.64 -11.38
CA ALA A 85 9.02 10.49 -11.62
C ALA A 85 10.13 9.79 -12.42
N ARG A 86 10.44 8.53 -12.09
CA ARG A 86 11.58 7.81 -12.67
C ARG A 86 11.23 6.94 -13.86
N LEU A 87 10.13 6.20 -13.80
CA LEU A 87 9.75 5.26 -14.86
C LEU A 87 9.06 5.99 -16.03
N PHE A 88 8.24 6.99 -15.73
CA PHE A 88 7.51 7.78 -16.73
C PHE A 88 8.15 9.16 -16.98
N GLY A 89 9.38 9.37 -16.51
CA GLY A 89 10.21 10.55 -16.84
C GLY A 89 9.74 11.88 -16.27
N GLN A 90 8.86 11.90 -15.26
CA GLN A 90 8.37 13.13 -14.63
C GLN A 90 9.27 13.59 -13.46
N GLY A 91 10.57 13.75 -13.72
CA GLY A 91 11.60 13.93 -12.69
C GLY A 91 11.46 15.18 -11.81
N ASP A 92 10.65 16.16 -12.20
CA ASP A 92 10.36 17.34 -11.40
C ASP A 92 9.41 17.09 -10.21
N LEU A 93 8.88 15.86 -10.07
CA LEU A 93 7.94 15.48 -9.03
C LEU A 93 8.56 14.80 -7.79
N GLU A 94 9.87 14.49 -7.81
CA GLU A 94 10.55 13.83 -6.66
C GLU A 94 10.64 14.73 -5.41
#